data_AF-A0A4S8PTI4-F1
#
_entry.id   AF-A0A4S8PTI4-F1
#
_cell.length_a   1.000
_cell.length_b   1.000
_cell.length_c   1.000
_cell.angle_alpha   90.00
_cell.angle_beta   90.00
_cell.angle_gamma   90.00
#
_symmetry.space_group_name_H-M   'P 1'
#
loop_
_entity.id
_entity.type
_entity.pdbx_description
1 polymer ?
#
loop_
_entity_poly.entity_id
_entity_poly.type
_entity_poly.pdbx_seq_one_letter_code
_entity_poly.pdbx_strand_id
1 'polypeptide(L)'
;MKTSFDFLVFRRFFVFMKSFAPPDALRAARALLRLSQQELSKKIQVTRQSISAAESDASAPLPTVSKMRRFYEDQGLQFLGVIDIDTGSINAAGVRWRPPDTFPPALTEASKYHAELHGTMFVAARCLLGASRVAVADHSAISLKDLAALEAGTRSGEAYHRLRSYYVQAGIEFMGTGEVRTGLYYGVGVRWANSEREFFDDGISDKGLSVGRA
;
A
#
# COMPACT_ATOMS: atom_id res chain seq x y z
N MET A 1 32.03 4.45 -34.18
CA MET A 1 30.87 3.54 -33.98
C MET A 1 29.89 4.26 -33.08
N LYS A 2 28.70 4.62 -33.60
CA LYS A 2 27.64 5.26 -32.81
C LYS A 2 26.86 4.15 -32.10
N THR A 3 27.00 4.04 -30.80
CA THR A 3 26.15 3.23 -29.92
C THR A 3 24.75 3.86 -29.94
N SER A 4 23.90 3.37 -30.84
CA SER A 4 22.47 3.64 -30.81
C SER A 4 21.91 2.91 -29.59
N PHE A 5 21.94 3.58 -28.44
CA PHE A 5 21.26 3.13 -27.24
C PHE A 5 19.77 3.09 -27.55
N ASP A 6 19.20 1.89 -27.54
CA ASP A 6 17.89 1.62 -28.13
C ASP A 6 16.77 2.23 -27.27
N PHE A 7 16.43 3.49 -27.56
CA PHE A 7 15.38 4.28 -26.91
C PHE A 7 14.02 3.55 -26.89
N LEU A 8 13.82 2.58 -27.78
CA LEU A 8 12.63 1.74 -27.86
C LEU A 8 12.55 0.72 -26.70
N VAL A 9 13.67 0.13 -26.27
CA VAL A 9 13.74 -0.77 -25.10
C VAL A 9 13.46 0.03 -23.84
N PHE A 10 14.03 1.23 -23.73
CA PHE A 10 13.83 2.11 -22.57
C PHE A 10 12.38 2.62 -22.47
N ARG A 11 11.72 3.00 -23.58
CA ARG A 11 10.28 3.36 -23.57
C ARG A 11 9.38 2.17 -23.25
N ARG A 12 9.72 0.97 -23.74
CA ARG A 12 8.94 -0.24 -23.46
C ARG A 12 9.10 -0.66 -21.99
N PHE A 13 10.28 -0.50 -21.40
CA PHE A 13 10.51 -0.62 -19.95
C PHE A 13 9.73 0.42 -19.14
N PHE A 14 9.75 1.69 -19.54
CA PHE A 14 9.06 2.75 -18.80
C PHE A 14 7.53 2.62 -18.86
N VAL A 15 6.98 2.12 -19.97
CA VAL A 15 5.56 1.74 -20.09
C VAL A 15 5.26 0.48 -19.27
N PHE A 16 6.18 -0.49 -19.21
CA PHE A 16 6.07 -1.69 -18.37
C PHE A 16 6.02 -1.35 -16.87
N MET A 17 6.86 -0.42 -16.43
CA MET A 17 6.98 0.03 -15.03
C MET A 17 5.74 0.79 -14.53
N LYS A 18 5.05 1.51 -15.42
CA LYS A 18 3.79 2.21 -15.09
C LYS A 18 2.57 1.28 -15.06
N SER A 19 2.71 0.04 -15.51
CA SER A 19 1.60 -0.90 -15.72
C SER A 19 1.55 -2.04 -14.72
N PHE A 20 2.60 -2.29 -13.94
CA PHE A 20 2.60 -3.38 -12.98
C PHE A 20 2.06 -2.93 -11.62
N ALA A 21 0.92 -3.47 -11.21
CA ALA A 21 0.38 -3.34 -9.86
C ALA A 21 0.20 -4.77 -9.32
N PRO A 22 0.87 -5.13 -8.22
CA PRO A 22 0.81 -6.49 -7.72
C PRO A 22 -0.61 -6.83 -7.17
N PRO A 23 -0.99 -8.11 -7.14
CA PRO A 23 -2.36 -8.53 -6.81
C PRO A 23 -2.86 -8.02 -5.46
N ASP A 24 -1.98 -8.00 -4.46
CA ASP A 24 -2.23 -7.46 -3.13
C ASP A 24 -2.57 -5.95 -3.15
N ALA A 25 -1.80 -5.14 -3.87
CA ALA A 25 -2.05 -3.72 -4.04
C ALA A 25 -3.36 -3.46 -4.80
N LEU A 26 -3.70 -4.29 -5.79
CA LEU A 26 -4.98 -4.21 -6.49
C LEU A 26 -6.17 -4.48 -5.55
N ARG A 27 -6.07 -5.50 -4.68
CA ARG A 27 -7.08 -5.78 -3.65
C ARG A 27 -7.21 -4.61 -2.68
N ALA A 28 -6.09 -4.07 -2.21
CA ALA A 28 -6.07 -2.92 -1.31
C ALA A 28 -6.69 -1.68 -1.96
N ALA A 29 -6.42 -1.43 -3.25
CA ALA A 29 -6.98 -0.30 -4.00
C ALA A 29 -8.50 -0.41 -4.11
N ARG A 30 -8.98 -1.63 -4.42
CA ARG A 30 -10.42 -1.92 -4.44
C ARG A 30 -11.08 -1.65 -3.09
N ALA A 31 -10.41 -2.03 -2.00
CA ALA A 31 -10.88 -1.80 -0.64
C ALA A 31 -10.91 -0.32 -0.26
N LEU A 32 -9.93 0.49 -0.67
CA LEU A 32 -9.94 1.95 -0.45
C LEU A 32 -11.16 2.62 -1.10
N LEU A 33 -11.53 2.16 -2.30
CA LEU A 33 -12.74 2.65 -2.99
C LEU A 33 -14.04 1.97 -2.53
N ARG A 34 -13.96 1.04 -1.57
CA ARG A 34 -15.09 0.26 -1.05
C ARG A 34 -15.91 -0.45 -2.14
N LEU A 35 -15.23 -0.92 -3.20
CA LEU A 35 -15.87 -1.63 -4.30
C LEU A 35 -15.84 -3.14 -4.10
N SER A 36 -16.90 -3.81 -4.52
CA SER A 36 -16.88 -5.24 -4.81
C SER A 36 -16.23 -5.51 -6.18
N GLN A 37 -15.74 -6.73 -6.40
CA GLN A 37 -15.25 -7.14 -7.73
C GLN A 37 -16.34 -7.03 -8.82
N GLN A 38 -17.61 -7.18 -8.42
CA GLN A 38 -18.77 -7.08 -9.33
C GLN A 38 -19.10 -5.63 -9.70
N GLU A 39 -18.86 -4.66 -8.82
CA GLU A 39 -19.01 -3.25 -9.17
C GLU A 39 -17.85 -2.78 -10.04
N LEU A 40 -16.63 -3.22 -9.73
CA LEU A 40 -15.47 -2.93 -10.56
C LEU A 40 -15.65 -3.49 -11.98
N SER A 41 -16.10 -4.74 -12.12
CA SER A 41 -16.31 -5.40 -13.42
C SER A 41 -17.21 -4.57 -14.34
N LYS A 42 -18.31 -4.04 -13.80
CA LYS A 42 -19.23 -3.15 -14.50
C LYS A 42 -18.57 -1.82 -14.88
N LYS A 43 -17.80 -1.22 -13.97
CA LYS A 43 -17.16 0.09 -14.19
C LYS A 43 -16.07 0.05 -15.26
N ILE A 44 -15.26 -1.01 -15.33
CA ILE A 44 -14.13 -1.11 -16.27
C ILE A 44 -14.39 -2.03 -17.47
N GLN A 45 -15.60 -2.59 -17.58
CA GLN A 45 -16.02 -3.51 -18.65
C GLN A 45 -15.05 -4.70 -18.81
N VAL A 46 -14.70 -5.32 -17.68
CA VAL A 46 -13.88 -6.54 -17.60
C VAL A 46 -14.66 -7.58 -16.82
N THR A 47 -14.51 -8.85 -17.17
CA THR A 47 -15.24 -9.92 -16.47
C THR A 47 -14.81 -10.00 -14.99
N ARG A 48 -15.74 -10.39 -14.11
CA ARG A 48 -15.42 -10.64 -12.70
C ARG A 48 -14.32 -11.70 -12.53
N GLN A 49 -14.29 -12.72 -13.39
CA GLN A 49 -13.26 -13.76 -13.37
C GLN A 49 -11.87 -13.18 -13.67
N SER A 50 -11.75 -12.29 -14.64
CA SER A 50 -10.47 -11.63 -14.96
C SER A 50 -10.01 -10.71 -13.83
N ILE A 51 -10.92 -10.01 -13.14
CA ILE A 51 -10.59 -9.23 -11.94
C ILE A 51 -10.10 -10.16 -10.82
N SER A 52 -10.81 -11.26 -10.58
CA SER A 52 -10.40 -12.22 -9.56
C SER A 52 -9.03 -12.84 -9.86
N ALA A 53 -8.73 -13.13 -11.12
CA ALA A 53 -7.41 -13.61 -11.51
C ALA A 53 -6.33 -12.57 -11.23
N ALA A 54 -6.57 -11.30 -11.59
CA ALA A 54 -5.65 -10.19 -11.32
C ALA A 54 -5.42 -9.92 -9.82
N GLU A 55 -6.42 -10.17 -8.97
CA GLU A 55 -6.31 -10.01 -7.52
C GLU A 55 -5.72 -11.23 -6.80
N SER A 56 -5.51 -12.34 -7.50
CA SER A 56 -5.01 -13.60 -6.91
C SER A 56 -3.65 -14.03 -7.46
N ASP A 57 -3.35 -13.74 -8.72
CA ASP A 57 -2.18 -14.24 -9.43
C ASP A 57 -1.40 -13.10 -10.08
N ALA A 58 -0.10 -13.04 -9.80
CA ALA A 58 0.82 -12.06 -10.41
C ALA A 58 0.99 -12.29 -11.92
N SER A 59 0.64 -13.47 -12.42
CA SER A 59 0.69 -13.86 -13.84
C SER A 59 -0.56 -13.44 -14.62
N ALA A 60 -1.48 -12.69 -13.99
CA ALA A 60 -2.71 -12.27 -14.64
C ALA A 60 -2.45 -11.41 -15.90
N PRO A 61 -3.39 -11.39 -16.87
CA PRO A 61 -3.20 -10.65 -18.11
C PRO A 61 -2.94 -9.16 -17.87
N LEU A 62 -1.78 -8.68 -18.36
CA LEU A 62 -1.36 -7.27 -18.26
C LEU A 62 -2.41 -6.25 -18.71
N PRO A 63 -3.24 -6.50 -19.76
CA PRO A 63 -4.30 -5.56 -20.14
C PRO A 63 -5.34 -5.34 -19.03
N THR A 64 -5.67 -6.39 -18.26
CA THR A 64 -6.62 -6.29 -17.14
C THR A 64 -6.02 -5.51 -15.99
N VAL A 65 -4.79 -5.85 -15.58
CA VAL A 65 -4.07 -5.14 -14.51
C VAL A 65 -3.92 -3.66 -14.85
N SER A 66 -3.56 -3.36 -16.11
CA SER A 66 -3.42 -1.98 -16.59
C SER A 66 -4.76 -1.21 -16.55
N LYS A 67 -5.87 -1.85 -16.95
CA LYS A 67 -7.21 -1.24 -16.85
C LYS A 67 -7.61 -0.95 -15.40
N MET A 68 -7.39 -1.92 -14.50
CA MET A 68 -7.68 -1.75 -13.07
C MET A 68 -6.85 -0.61 -12.48
N ARG A 69 -5.53 -0.63 -12.70
CA ARG A 69 -4.61 0.41 -12.22
C ARG A 69 -5.03 1.79 -12.70
N ARG A 70 -5.28 1.95 -14.01
CA ARG A 70 -5.70 3.23 -14.59
C ARG A 70 -7.01 3.72 -13.98
N PHE A 71 -8.01 2.85 -13.86
CA PHE A 71 -9.27 3.22 -13.22
C PHE A 71 -9.06 3.74 -11.79
N TYR A 72 -8.24 3.06 -10.99
CA TYR A 72 -7.92 3.50 -9.63
C TYR A 72 -7.15 4.82 -9.58
N GLU A 73 -6.17 5.01 -10.46
CA GLU A 73 -5.41 6.26 -10.54
C GLU A 73 -6.29 7.45 -10.99
N ASP A 74 -7.25 7.20 -11.88
CA ASP A 74 -8.26 8.17 -12.30
C ASP A 74 -9.23 8.53 -11.17
N GLN A 75 -9.46 7.63 -10.20
CA GLN A 75 -10.21 7.95 -8.98
C GLN A 75 -9.38 8.75 -7.96
N GLY A 76 -8.08 8.94 -8.18
CA GLY A 76 -7.20 9.68 -7.26
C GLY A 76 -6.34 8.78 -6.36
N LEU A 77 -6.27 7.47 -6.62
CA LEU A 77 -5.30 6.61 -5.95
C LEU A 77 -3.91 6.74 -6.58
N GLN A 78 -2.90 6.35 -5.80
CA GLN A 78 -1.50 6.26 -6.17
C GLN A 78 -0.97 4.90 -5.72
N PHE A 79 -0.51 4.09 -6.67
CA PHE A 79 0.22 2.86 -6.38
C PHE A 79 1.65 3.18 -5.93
N LEU A 80 2.13 2.39 -4.97
CA LEU A 80 3.43 2.52 -4.33
C LEU A 80 4.24 1.24 -4.55
N GLY A 81 5.55 1.39 -4.43
CA GLY A 81 6.51 0.30 -4.53
C GLY A 81 7.81 0.80 -5.14
N VAL A 82 8.92 0.18 -4.74
CA VAL A 82 10.24 0.39 -5.32
C VAL A 82 10.59 -0.89 -6.08
N ILE A 83 10.97 -0.75 -7.35
CA ILE A 83 11.47 -1.88 -8.12
C ILE A 83 12.95 -2.01 -7.80
N ASP A 84 13.34 -3.15 -7.25
CA ASP A 84 14.72 -3.58 -7.21
C ASP A 84 15.13 -3.92 -8.65
N ILE A 85 16.12 -3.20 -9.16
CA ILE A 85 16.58 -3.32 -10.55
C ILE A 85 17.35 -4.62 -10.76
N ASP A 86 18.00 -5.13 -9.71
CA ASP A 86 18.83 -6.34 -9.77
C ASP A 86 17.97 -7.60 -9.72
N THR A 87 16.93 -7.60 -8.88
CA THR A 87 16.04 -8.76 -8.72
C THR A 87 14.74 -8.67 -9.53
N GLY A 88 14.39 -7.47 -10.03
CA GLY A 88 13.09 -7.20 -10.64
C GLY A 88 11.91 -7.25 -9.65
N SER A 89 12.18 -7.39 -8.35
CA SER A 89 11.17 -7.51 -7.31
C SER A 89 10.63 -6.14 -6.91
N ILE A 90 9.37 -6.09 -6.47
CA ILE A 90 8.78 -4.85 -5.96
C ILE A 90 8.78 -4.88 -4.43
N ASN A 91 9.60 -4.01 -3.84
CA ASN A 91 9.64 -3.76 -2.41
C ASN A 91 8.62 -2.68 -2.03
N ALA A 92 8.13 -2.72 -0.79
CA ALA A 92 7.20 -1.74 -0.24
C ALA A 92 5.94 -1.47 -1.10
N ALA A 93 5.44 -2.52 -1.78
CA ALA A 93 4.28 -2.40 -2.65
C ALA A 93 3.02 -2.01 -1.85
N GLY A 94 2.18 -1.17 -2.44
CA GLY A 94 0.97 -0.71 -1.78
C GLY A 94 0.19 0.31 -2.56
N VAL A 95 -0.73 0.98 -1.88
CA VAL A 95 -1.61 1.98 -2.48
C VAL A 95 -2.11 2.97 -1.44
N ARG A 96 -2.23 4.24 -1.84
CA ARG A 96 -2.82 5.30 -1.03
C ARG A 96 -3.62 6.26 -1.88
N TRP A 97 -4.43 7.08 -1.24
CA TRP A 97 -4.94 8.32 -1.84
C TRP A 97 -3.79 9.24 -2.21
N ARG A 98 -3.91 9.97 -3.31
CA ARG A 98 -2.92 10.98 -3.69
C ARG A 98 -2.89 12.08 -2.62
N PRO A 99 -1.76 12.30 -1.93
CA PRO A 99 -1.65 13.38 -0.97
C PRO A 99 -1.58 14.74 -1.68
N PRO A 100 -1.86 15.85 -0.97
CA PRO A 100 -1.58 17.18 -1.48
C PRO A 100 -0.08 17.42 -1.61
N ASP A 101 0.30 18.21 -2.61
CA ASP A 101 1.71 18.54 -2.89
C ASP A 101 2.30 19.41 -1.77
N THR A 102 1.47 20.24 -1.14
CA THR A 102 1.81 21.03 0.04
C THR A 102 0.83 20.69 1.16
N PHE A 103 1.36 20.45 2.36
CA PHE A 103 0.55 20.11 3.53
C PHE A 103 0.69 21.18 4.62
N PRO A 104 -0.42 21.67 5.21
CA PRO A 104 -1.81 21.38 4.85
C PRO A 104 -2.19 21.99 3.49
N PRO A 105 -3.18 21.41 2.77
CA PRO A 105 -3.64 21.99 1.51
C PRO A 105 -4.30 23.35 1.76
N ALA A 106 -4.20 24.25 0.78
CA ALA A 106 -4.98 25.48 0.79
C ALA A 106 -6.49 25.14 0.78
N LEU A 107 -7.31 25.93 1.49
CA LEU A 107 -8.76 25.65 1.62
C LEU A 107 -9.47 25.56 0.26
N THR A 108 -9.03 26.34 -0.72
CA THR A 108 -9.56 26.33 -2.10
C THR A 108 -9.18 25.07 -2.89
N GLU A 109 -8.20 24.31 -2.42
CA GLU A 109 -7.67 23.13 -3.08
C GLU A 109 -7.96 21.84 -2.31
N ALA A 110 -8.34 21.93 -1.04
CA ALA A 110 -8.64 20.79 -0.18
C ALA A 110 -9.70 19.85 -0.81
N SER A 111 -10.67 20.39 -1.55
CA SER A 111 -11.72 19.61 -2.24
C SER A 111 -11.21 18.77 -3.42
N LYS A 112 -10.01 19.06 -3.93
CA LYS A 112 -9.38 18.28 -5.01
C LYS A 112 -8.80 16.96 -4.50
N TYR A 113 -8.60 16.83 -3.19
CA TYR A 113 -7.97 15.68 -2.56
C TYR A 113 -8.99 14.87 -1.77
N HIS A 114 -8.82 13.55 -1.81
CA HIS A 114 -9.61 12.67 -0.96
C HIS A 114 -9.15 12.80 0.48
N ALA A 115 -10.11 12.99 1.38
CA ALA A 115 -9.89 13.11 2.81
C ALA A 115 -10.70 12.03 3.55
N GLU A 116 -10.10 11.44 4.57
CA GLU A 116 -10.73 10.45 5.44
C GLU A 116 -10.85 10.99 6.86
N LEU A 117 -11.84 10.50 7.61
CA LEU A 117 -11.98 10.80 9.04
C LEU A 117 -10.92 10.10 9.91
N HIS A 118 -10.29 9.05 9.37
CA HIS A 118 -9.31 8.25 10.09
C HIS A 118 -8.08 8.02 9.22
N GLY A 119 -6.89 8.11 9.84
CA GLY A 119 -5.62 7.86 9.16
C GLY A 119 -5.32 6.39 8.89
N THR A 120 -6.24 5.46 9.18
CA THR A 120 -6.04 4.02 9.03
C THR A 120 -7.19 3.36 8.29
N MET A 121 -6.87 2.55 7.28
CA MET A 121 -7.84 1.81 6.49
C MET A 121 -7.66 0.30 6.70
N PHE A 122 -8.26 -0.25 7.76
CA PHE A 122 -8.12 -1.66 8.12
C PHE A 122 -8.62 -2.62 7.05
N VAL A 123 -9.68 -2.26 6.31
CA VAL A 123 -10.15 -3.06 5.17
C VAL A 123 -9.07 -3.17 4.10
N ALA A 124 -8.39 -2.05 3.80
CA ALA A 124 -7.31 -2.03 2.83
C ALA A 124 -6.11 -2.84 3.32
N ALA A 125 -5.74 -2.74 4.61
CA ALA A 125 -4.68 -3.55 5.21
C ALA A 125 -5.00 -5.06 5.11
N ARG A 126 -6.22 -5.47 5.44
CA ARG A 126 -6.65 -6.86 5.30
C ARG A 126 -6.57 -7.34 3.85
N CYS A 127 -7.01 -6.50 2.91
CA CYS A 127 -7.00 -6.82 1.49
C CYS A 127 -5.58 -6.89 0.90
N LEU A 128 -4.66 -6.04 1.38
CA LEU A 128 -3.24 -6.13 1.08
C LEU A 128 -2.67 -7.47 1.57
N LEU A 129 -2.91 -7.80 2.85
CA LEU A 129 -2.51 -9.07 3.45
C LEU A 129 -3.11 -10.30 2.75
N GLY A 130 -4.23 -10.14 2.04
CA GLY A 130 -4.97 -11.25 1.43
C GLY A 130 -5.69 -12.13 2.46
N ALA A 131 -5.93 -11.62 3.67
CA ALA A 131 -6.52 -12.38 4.76
C ALA A 131 -8.07 -12.29 4.81
N SER A 132 -8.71 -13.34 5.30
CA SER A 132 -10.13 -13.31 5.64
C SER A 132 -10.35 -12.57 6.96
N ARG A 133 -11.58 -12.10 7.22
CA ARG A 133 -11.91 -11.47 8.51
C ARG A 133 -11.74 -12.45 9.68
N VAL A 134 -12.05 -13.72 9.47
CA VAL A 134 -11.92 -14.79 10.48
C VAL A 134 -10.45 -14.93 10.87
N ALA A 135 -9.56 -15.11 9.89
CA ALA A 135 -8.13 -15.24 10.15
C ALA A 135 -7.55 -14.02 10.90
N VAL A 136 -7.97 -12.81 10.53
CA VAL A 136 -7.53 -11.58 11.24
C VAL A 136 -8.09 -11.54 12.66
N ALA A 137 -9.37 -11.85 12.86
CA ALA A 137 -9.99 -11.86 14.18
C ALA A 137 -9.27 -12.83 15.13
N ASP A 138 -8.98 -14.04 14.64
CA ASP A 138 -8.27 -15.07 15.38
C ASP A 138 -6.84 -14.64 15.74
N HIS A 139 -6.07 -14.16 14.77
CA HIS A 139 -4.66 -13.77 15.00
C HIS A 139 -4.48 -12.45 15.76
N SER A 140 -5.44 -11.53 15.67
CA SER A 140 -5.39 -10.26 16.41
C SER A 140 -6.04 -10.33 17.78
N ALA A 141 -6.65 -11.48 18.15
CA ALA A 141 -7.42 -11.64 19.38
C ALA A 141 -8.50 -10.54 19.55
N ILE A 142 -9.24 -10.26 18.47
CA ILE A 142 -10.34 -9.30 18.42
C ILE A 142 -11.58 -10.01 17.90
N SER A 143 -12.75 -9.73 18.48
CA SER A 143 -13.98 -10.35 18.01
C SER A 143 -14.32 -9.92 16.57
N LEU A 144 -14.96 -10.79 15.79
CA LEU A 144 -15.42 -10.46 14.43
C LEU A 144 -16.30 -9.19 14.39
N LYS A 145 -17.11 -8.99 15.44
CA LYS A 145 -17.96 -7.79 15.59
C LYS A 145 -17.13 -6.53 15.73
N ASP A 146 -16.08 -6.57 16.54
CA ASP A 146 -15.22 -5.43 16.78
C ASP A 146 -14.34 -5.13 15.57
N LEU A 147 -13.82 -6.17 14.90
CA LEU A 147 -13.11 -6.04 13.64
C LEU A 147 -13.99 -5.37 12.57
N ALA A 148 -15.24 -5.82 12.41
CA ALA A 148 -16.16 -5.22 11.45
C ALA A 148 -16.47 -3.75 11.76
N ALA A 149 -16.61 -3.39 13.03
CA ALA A 149 -16.83 -2.01 13.47
C ALA A 149 -15.59 -1.12 13.24
N LEU A 150 -14.39 -1.64 13.50
CA LEU A 150 -13.12 -0.96 13.20
C LEU A 150 -12.93 -0.75 11.70
N GLU A 151 -13.25 -1.75 10.88
CA GLU A 151 -13.25 -1.64 9.42
C GLU A 151 -14.26 -0.62 8.89
N ALA A 152 -15.35 -0.39 9.61
CA ALA A 152 -16.35 0.62 9.29
C ALA A 152 -16.00 2.03 9.83
N GLY A 153 -14.93 2.16 10.62
CA GLY A 153 -14.52 3.43 11.24
C GLY A 153 -15.35 3.85 12.46
N THR A 154 -16.10 2.94 13.08
CA THR A 154 -17.05 3.31 14.15
C THR A 154 -16.54 3.09 15.57
N ARG A 155 -15.31 2.58 15.73
CA ARG A 155 -14.73 2.28 17.04
C ARG A 155 -13.30 2.79 17.17
N SER A 156 -12.98 3.29 18.36
CA SER A 156 -11.65 3.65 18.82
C SER A 156 -11.41 3.05 20.21
N GLY A 157 -10.14 2.83 20.59
CA GLY A 157 -9.77 2.29 21.90
C GLY A 157 -8.78 1.13 21.81
N GLU A 158 -8.78 0.25 22.81
CA GLU A 158 -7.80 -0.84 22.89
C GLU A 158 -7.81 -1.77 21.66
N ALA A 159 -9.00 -2.17 21.20
CA ALA A 159 -9.16 -3.01 20.01
C ALA A 159 -8.56 -2.36 18.74
N TYR A 160 -8.64 -1.03 18.63
CA TYR A 160 -8.00 -0.29 17.54
C TYR A 160 -6.47 -0.45 17.59
N HIS A 161 -5.87 -0.23 18.76
CA HIS A 161 -4.42 -0.34 18.93
C HIS A 161 -3.94 -1.78 18.70
N ARG A 162 -4.70 -2.77 19.18
CA ARG A 162 -4.39 -4.19 18.97
C ARG A 162 -4.43 -4.56 17.49
N LEU A 163 -5.48 -4.15 16.78
CA LEU A 163 -5.61 -4.42 15.33
C LEU A 163 -4.51 -3.73 14.53
N ARG A 164 -4.21 -2.46 14.86
CA ARG A 164 -3.11 -1.73 14.22
C ARG A 164 -1.76 -2.39 14.46
N SER A 165 -1.49 -2.82 15.69
CA SER A 165 -0.24 -3.50 16.05
C SER A 165 -0.09 -4.83 15.32
N TYR A 166 -1.16 -5.61 15.23
CA TYR A 166 -1.20 -6.84 14.44
C TYR A 166 -0.76 -6.61 12.99
N TYR A 167 -1.35 -5.63 12.30
CA TYR A 167 -0.98 -5.35 10.91
C TYR A 167 0.45 -4.82 10.76
N VAL A 168 0.91 -3.97 11.68
CA VAL A 168 2.30 -3.49 11.68
C VAL A 168 3.29 -4.64 11.88
N GLN A 169 3.00 -5.56 12.79
CA GLN A 169 3.80 -6.77 13.00
C GLN A 169 3.76 -7.72 11.80
N ALA A 170 2.64 -7.76 11.08
CA ALA A 170 2.51 -8.46 9.80
C ALA A 170 3.22 -7.75 8.63
N GLY A 171 3.96 -6.66 8.89
CA GLY A 171 4.74 -5.94 7.89
C GLY A 171 3.95 -4.89 7.10
N ILE A 172 2.77 -4.46 7.57
CA ILE A 172 1.97 -3.43 6.90
C ILE A 172 2.21 -2.05 7.54
N GLU A 173 2.52 -1.08 6.70
CA GLU A 173 2.60 0.33 7.06
C GLU A 173 1.31 1.05 6.68
N PHE A 174 0.69 1.71 7.67
CA PHE A 174 -0.43 2.62 7.43
C PHE A 174 0.08 4.00 7.03
N MET A 175 -0.53 4.55 5.99
CA MET A 175 -0.20 5.87 5.48
C MET A 175 -1.32 6.86 5.76
N GLY A 176 -0.96 8.13 5.82
CA GLY A 176 -1.88 9.23 5.98
C GLY A 176 -1.28 10.33 6.84
N THR A 177 -1.60 11.58 6.51
CA THR A 177 -1.17 12.76 7.27
C THR A 177 -2.41 13.51 7.73
N GLY A 178 -2.53 13.67 9.05
CA GLY A 178 -3.69 14.31 9.68
C GLY A 178 -3.53 15.83 9.76
N GLU A 179 -4.56 16.57 9.38
CA GLU A 179 -4.65 18.02 9.57
C GLU A 179 -5.38 18.29 10.90
N VAL A 180 -4.66 18.85 11.88
CA VAL A 180 -5.18 19.07 13.23
C VAL A 180 -6.43 19.96 13.24
N ARG A 181 -6.50 20.97 12.35
CA ARG A 181 -7.59 21.94 12.31
C ARG A 181 -8.93 21.33 11.88
N THR A 182 -8.90 20.42 10.91
CA THR A 182 -10.11 19.83 10.32
C THR A 182 -10.39 18.44 10.89
N GLY A 183 -9.40 17.82 11.53
CA GLY A 183 -9.46 16.41 11.96
C GLY A 183 -9.42 15.43 10.79
N LEU A 184 -9.14 15.90 9.58
CA LEU A 184 -9.13 15.09 8.36
C LEU A 184 -7.74 14.54 8.08
N TYR A 185 -7.71 13.36 7.45
CA TYR A 185 -6.49 12.71 7.01
C TYR A 185 -6.41 12.69 5.49
N TYR A 186 -5.25 13.10 4.96
CA TYR A 186 -4.95 13.07 3.54
C TYR A 186 -3.90 12.01 3.24
N GLY A 187 -3.92 11.49 2.00
CA GLY A 187 -2.93 10.49 1.58
C GLY A 187 -3.08 9.13 2.28
N VAL A 188 -4.29 8.83 2.77
CA VAL A 188 -4.56 7.61 3.54
C VAL A 188 -4.40 6.37 2.65
N GLY A 189 -3.75 5.34 3.18
CA GLY A 189 -3.46 4.12 2.43
C GLY A 189 -2.70 3.08 3.22
N VAL A 190 -2.23 2.05 2.53
CA VAL A 190 -1.45 0.96 3.10
C VAL A 190 -0.37 0.50 2.13
N ARG A 191 0.77 0.06 2.67
CA ARG A 191 1.83 -0.61 1.90
C ARG A 191 2.55 -1.64 2.74
N TRP A 192 3.30 -2.53 2.10
CA TRP A 192 4.30 -3.32 2.80
C TRP A 192 5.41 -2.42 3.33
N ALA A 193 5.90 -2.73 4.52
CA ALA A 193 7.08 -2.10 5.07
C ALA A 193 8.30 -2.47 4.21
N ASN A 194 9.22 -1.52 4.01
CA ASN A 194 10.48 -1.82 3.35
C ASN A 194 11.33 -2.72 4.29
N SER A 195 11.84 -3.83 3.77
CA SER A 195 12.69 -4.76 4.53
C SER A 195 14.10 -4.23 4.80
N GLU A 196 14.48 -3.06 4.28
CA GLU A 196 15.80 -2.43 4.52
C GLU A 196 15.99 -1.80 5.92
N ARG A 197 15.18 -2.16 6.92
CA ARG A 197 15.39 -1.72 8.31
C ARG A 197 16.18 -2.70 9.16
N GLU A 198 17.24 -3.31 8.64
CA GLU A 198 18.30 -3.90 9.47
C GLU A 198 19.61 -3.79 8.69
N PHE A 199 20.44 -2.78 8.99
CA PHE A 199 21.91 -2.73 8.88
C PHE A 199 22.35 -1.27 9.09
N PHE A 200 22.05 -0.71 10.29
CA PHE A 200 22.94 0.30 10.86
C PHE A 200 23.83 -0.42 11.86
N ASP A 201 25.08 -0.51 11.44
CA ASP A 201 26.28 -1.00 12.09
C ASP A 201 26.50 -0.36 13.47
N ASP A 202 26.13 -1.05 14.55
CA ASP A 202 26.71 -0.82 15.89
C ASP A 202 28.05 -1.59 15.99
N GLY A 203 28.96 -1.23 15.08
CA GLY A 203 30.35 -1.63 15.08
C GLY A 203 31.20 -0.64 15.87
N ILE A 204 31.16 -0.70 17.21
CA ILE A 204 32.30 -0.26 18.03
C ILE A 204 32.84 -1.48 18.77
N SER A 205 33.74 -2.15 18.03
CA SER A 205 34.67 -3.16 18.51
C SER A 205 35.59 -2.58 19.59
N ASP A 206 35.52 -3.22 20.75
CA ASP A 206 36.64 -3.66 21.58
C ASP A 206 38.04 -3.28 21.06
N LYS A 207 38.65 -2.26 21.68
CA LYS A 207 40.10 -2.09 21.68
C LYS A 207 40.64 -2.52 23.05
N GLY A 208 40.83 -3.83 23.19
CA GLY A 208 41.87 -4.38 24.04
C GLY A 208 43.23 -3.86 23.57
N LEU A 209 43.78 -2.88 24.29
CA LEU A 209 45.18 -2.48 24.16
C LEU A 209 45.94 -3.07 25.36
N SER A 210 46.56 -4.22 25.13
CA SER A 210 47.66 -4.71 25.94
C SER A 210 48.91 -3.89 25.61
N VAL A 211 49.47 -3.21 26.62
CA VAL A 211 50.87 -2.78 26.61
C VAL A 211 51.44 -3.13 27.98
N GLY A 212 52.37 -4.08 27.99
CA GLY A 212 53.15 -4.42 29.17
C GLY A 212 54.37 -3.51 29.35
N ARG A 213 54.97 -3.69 30.54
CA ARG A 213 56.26 -3.17 31.06
C ARG A 213 56.25 -1.77 31.69
N ALA A 214 56.40 -1.76 33.01
CA ALA A 214 57.70 -1.53 33.65
C ALA A 214 57.88 -2.56 34.78
#